data_AF-A0A5D2WUS7-F1
#
_entry.id   AF-A0A5D2WUS7-F1
#
_cell.length_a   1.000
_cell.length_b   1.000
_cell.length_c   1.000
_cell.angle_alpha   90.00
_cell.angle_beta   90.00
_cell.angle_gamma   90.00
#
_symmetry.space_group_name_H-M   'P 1'
#
loop_
_entity.id
_entity.type
_entity.pdbx_description
1 polymer ?
#
loop_
_entity_poly.entity_id
_entity_poly.type
_entity_poly.pdbx_seq_one_letter_code
_entity_poly.pdbx_strand_id
1 'polypeptide(L)' 'MSSLRNAISRRAHKERAQPSSRKNIGFLEKHKDYVVRTKAFHKKEETNSRRKLHSETQMNFTFR' A
#
# COMPACT_ATOMS: atom_id res chain seq x y z
N MET A 1 30.43 -9.24 11.47
CA MET A 1 29.67 -9.40 10.21
C MET A 1 29.85 -10.83 9.72
N SER A 2 28.78 -11.61 9.52
CA SER A 2 28.90 -13.03 9.17
C SER A 2 29.07 -13.23 7.64
N SER A 3 30.31 -13.40 7.18
CA SER A 3 30.67 -13.63 5.76
C SER A 3 30.17 -15.00 5.24
N LEU A 4 30.21 -16.05 6.07
CA LEU A 4 29.75 -17.40 5.70
C LEU A 4 28.23 -17.53 5.55
N ARG A 5 27.45 -16.62 6.16
CA ARG A 5 25.98 -16.65 6.14
C ARG A 5 25.37 -16.24 4.79
N ASN A 6 26.15 -15.54 3.96
CA ASN A 6 25.75 -15.11 2.61
C ASN A 6 26.34 -16.01 1.51
N ALA A 7 27.33 -16.84 1.82
CA ALA A 7 27.96 -17.74 0.85
C ALA A 7 27.11 -18.98 0.52
N ILE A 8 26.22 -19.39 1.42
CA ILE A 8 25.32 -20.53 1.23
C ILE A 8 23.96 -20.01 0.75
N SER A 9 23.51 -20.46 -0.43
CA SER A 9 22.18 -20.13 -0.93
C SER A 9 21.10 -20.70 0.00
N ARG A 10 20.17 -19.86 0.46
CA ARG A 10 19.05 -20.28 1.30
C ARG A 10 17.87 -20.68 0.43
N ARG A 11 17.13 -21.71 0.85
CA ARG A 11 15.90 -22.11 0.17
C ARG A 11 14.90 -20.97 0.17
N ALA A 12 14.42 -20.59 -1.02
CA ALA A 12 13.34 -19.62 -1.13
C ALA A 12 12.01 -20.24 -0.65
N HIS A 13 11.31 -19.55 0.24
CA HIS A 13 9.96 -19.93 0.65
C HIS A 13 8.96 -19.39 -0.37
N LYS A 14 8.29 -20.30 -1.11
CA LYS A 14 7.24 -19.94 -2.07
C LYS A 14 6.00 -19.47 -1.33
N GLU A 15 5.30 -18.49 -1.91
CA GLU A 15 4.04 -18.00 -1.37
C GLU A 15 2.90 -18.98 -1.63
N ARG A 16 1.93 -19.07 -0.71
CA ARG A 16 0.77 -19.97 -0.83
C ARG A 16 -0.34 -19.33 -1.68
N ALA A 17 -1.02 -20.15 -2.49
CA ALA A 17 -2.22 -19.76 -3.24
C ALA A 17 -3.48 -19.71 -2.35
N GLN A 18 -4.56 -19.10 -2.87
CA GLN A 18 -5.89 -19.12 -2.25
C GLN A 18 -6.44 -20.56 -2.23
N PRO A 19 -7.04 -21.03 -1.11
CA PRO A 19 -7.75 -22.31 -1.07
C PRO A 19 -8.84 -22.41 -2.16
N SER A 20 -9.03 -23.62 -2.68
CA SER A 20 -9.99 -23.89 -3.76
C SER A 20 -11.42 -23.48 -3.40
N SER A 21 -11.84 -23.69 -2.16
CA SER A 21 -13.16 -23.32 -1.65
C SER A 21 -13.41 -21.81 -1.63
N ARG A 22 -12.36 -20.99 -1.66
CA ARG A 22 -12.41 -19.53 -1.62
C ARG A 22 -11.94 -18.89 -2.92
N LYS A 23 -11.96 -19.60 -4.04
CA LYS A 23 -11.60 -19.02 -5.35
C LYS A 23 -12.56 -17.92 -5.80
N ASN A 24 -13.82 -17.97 -5.34
CA ASN A 24 -14.87 -17.03 -5.73
C ASN A 24 -14.61 -15.58 -5.26
N ILE A 25 -13.85 -15.39 -4.18
CA ILE A 25 -13.52 -14.06 -3.64
C ILE A 25 -12.26 -13.43 -4.28
N GLY A 26 -11.69 -14.11 -5.28
CA GLY A 26 -10.51 -13.63 -6.00
C GLY A 26 -9.17 -13.95 -5.33
N PHE A 27 -8.16 -13.15 -5.64
CA PHE A 27 -6.78 -13.37 -5.20
C PHE A 27 -6.61 -13.20 -3.68
N LEU A 28 -5.75 -14.04 -3.09
CA LEU A 28 -5.40 -13.94 -1.67
C LEU A 28 -4.37 -12.83 -1.49
N GLU A 29 -4.84 -11.67 -1.04
CA GLU A 29 -4.00 -10.53 -0.73
C GLU A 29 -2.93 -10.89 0.30
N LYS A 30 -1.68 -10.50 0.03
CA LYS A 30 -0.55 -10.66 0.95
C LYS A 30 -0.15 -9.33 1.56
N HIS A 31 0.73 -9.38 2.56
CA HIS A 31 1.21 -8.15 3.21
C HIS A 31 1.85 -7.15 2.23
N LYS A 32 2.51 -7.64 1.17
CA LYS A 32 3.06 -6.78 0.11
C LYS A 32 1.98 -5.93 -0.55
N ASP A 33 0.87 -6.57 -0.92
CA ASP A 33 -0.27 -5.90 -1.56
C ASP A 33 -0.95 -4.93 -0.59
N TYR A 34 -1.08 -5.31 0.68
CA TYR A 34 -1.61 -4.46 1.75
C TYR A 34 -0.80 -3.17 1.91
N VAL A 35 0.53 -3.28 1.90
CA VAL A 35 1.42 -2.11 2.00
C VAL A 35 1.24 -1.18 0.81
N VAL A 36 1.13 -1.72 -0.40
CA VAL A 36 0.89 -0.92 -1.62
C VAL A 36 -0.47 -0.22 -1.53
N ARG A 37 -1.52 -0.94 -1.12
CA ARG A 37 -2.86 -0.38 -0.96
C ARG A 37 -2.89 0.74 0.09
N THR A 38 -2.27 0.51 1.24
CA THR A 38 -2.24 1.48 2.34
C THR A 38 -1.52 2.77 1.92
N LYS A 39 -0.39 2.65 1.21
CA LYS A 39 0.31 3.82 0.66
C LYS A 39 -0.54 4.59 -0.33
N ALA A 40 -1.24 3.91 -1.22
CA ALA A 40 -2.13 4.55 -2.19
C ALA A 40 -3.30 5.27 -1.50
N PHE A 41 -3.89 4.66 -0.47
CA PHE A 41 -4.95 5.25 0.33
C PHE A 41 -4.49 6.54 1.02
N HIS A 42 -3.36 6.52 1.74
CA HIS A 42 -2.84 7.71 2.41
C HIS A 42 -2.50 8.85 1.43
N LYS A 43 -1.94 8.54 0.26
CA LYS A 43 -1.67 9.54 -0.78
C LYS A 43 -2.96 10.20 -1.28
N LYS A 44 -4.04 9.43 -1.42
CA LYS A 44 -5.35 9.93 -1.82
C LYS A 44 -5.92 10.88 -0.76
N GLU A 45 -5.90 10.46 0.51
CA GLU A 45 -6.37 11.28 1.63
C GLU A 45 -5.62 12.61 1.72
N GLU A 46 -4.28 12.58 1.65
CA GLU A 46 -3.46 13.79 1.70
C GLU A 46 -3.78 14.76 0.55
N THR A 47 -4.01 14.23 -0.65
CA THR A 47 -4.38 15.03 -1.82
C THR A 47 -5.76 15.67 -1.64
N ASN A 48 -6.74 14.92 -1.13
CA ASN A 48 -8.07 15.44 -0.86
C ASN A 48 -8.04 16.55 0.19
N SER A 49 -7.31 16.36 1.28
CA SER A 49 -7.15 17.35 2.34
C SER A 49 -6.51 18.64 1.82
N ARG A 50 -5.43 18.53 1.02
CA ARG A 50 -4.82 19.71 0.39
C ARG A 50 -5.77 20.48 -0.52
N ARG A 51 -6.57 19.77 -1.32
CA ARG A 51 -7.54 20.40 -2.23
C ARG A 51 -8.63 21.17 -1.47
N LYS A 52 -9.12 20.61 -0.35
CA LYS A 52 -10.09 21.29 0.53
C LYS A 52 -9.52 22.57 1.12
N LEU A 53 -8.31 22.51 1.68
CA LEU A 53 -7.62 23.69 2.20
C LEU A 53 -7.41 24.76 1.12
N HIS A 54 -7.02 24.35 -0.09
CA HIS A 54 -6.87 25.29 -1.19
C HIS A 54 -8.20 25.95 -1.57
N SER A 55 -9.30 25.18 -1.67
CA SER A 55 -10.62 25.76 -1.96
C SER A 55 -11.08 26.72 -0.86
N GLU A 56 -10.85 26.40 0.41
CA GLU A 56 -11.20 27.27 1.54
C GLU A 56 -10.41 28.59 1.50
N THR A 57 -9.10 28.52 1.23
CA THR A 57 -8.27 29.73 1.07
C THR A 57 -8.73 30.60 -0.10
N GLN A 58 -9.07 30.00 -1.24
CA GLN A 58 -9.59 30.74 -2.41
C GLN A 58 -10.91 31.43 -2.09
N MET A 59 -11.85 30.73 -1.43
CA MET A 59 -13.12 31.32 -1.01
C MET A 59 -12.90 32.50 -0.05
N ASN A 60 -12.03 32.35 0.95
CA ASN A 60 -11.71 33.41 1.90
C ASN A 60 -11.06 34.64 1.23
N PHE A 61 -10.25 34.43 0.18
CA PHE A 61 -9.69 35.53 -0.60
C PHE A 61 -10.74 36.24 -1.45
N THR A 62 -11.65 35.49 -2.09
CA THR A 62 -12.69 36.07 -2.94
C THR A 62 -13.78 36.85 -2.18
N PHE A 63 -14.00 36.53 -0.90
CA PHE A 63 -15.01 37.18 -0.06
C PHE A 63 -14.48 38.37 0.76
N ARG A 64 -13.18 38.67 0.69
CA ARG A 64 -12.52 39.79 1.38
C ARG A 64 -12.32 40.96 0.43
#